data_AF-A0A1Q3PEB4-F1
#
_entry.id   AF-A0A1Q3PEB4-F1
#
_cell.length_a   1.000
_cell.length_b   1.000
_cell.length_c   1.000
_cell.angle_alpha   90.00
_cell.angle_beta   90.00
_cell.angle_gamma   90.00
#
_symmetry.space_group_name_H-M   'P 1'
#
loop_
_entity.id
_entity.type
_entity.pdbx_description
1 polymer ?
#
loop_
_entity_poly.entity_id
_entity_poly.type
_entity_poly.pdbx_seq_one_letter_code
_entity_poly.pdbx_strand_id
1 'polypeptide(L)'
;MYQPDFALPLLEVATTDGVILKIIPVALSGWETSESELLLKKLTKHLQSIRNEGCMAVALWEDYWLGRKSIVQSRLAAMLGISAKIPGRLTQVRRISNVITEEFLEANHLNGNVTSKFRYGLFLPARYFRVLPEGFAFDASAEEILVAVATFSNARIFNQDNAPFRSHELIRFASLAGTNVVGALDKLLHAFIREKSPDDIMTYADLEWSDGRSYRTLGFEQRGFLPPLEVTVSVEDMRRVRVKAPQSATQTPVEYLTLYNLGSIKYVRTVKSVEFHA
;
A
#
# COMPACT_ATOMS: atom_id res chain seq x y z
N MET A 1 9.30 -38.71 -3.44
CA MET A 1 9.22 -37.27 -3.72
C MET A 1 9.67 -36.56 -2.47
N TYR A 2 10.76 -35.80 -2.55
CA TYR A 2 11.18 -34.91 -1.49
C TYR A 2 10.23 -33.71 -1.52
N GLN A 3 9.35 -33.59 -0.53
CA GLN A 3 8.67 -32.32 -0.28
C GLN A 3 9.68 -31.43 0.41
N PRO A 4 10.17 -30.34 -0.21
CA PRO A 4 10.89 -29.34 0.55
C PRO A 4 9.95 -28.89 1.68
N ASP A 5 10.41 -29.05 2.92
CA ASP A 5 9.64 -28.66 4.09
C ASP A 5 9.47 -27.14 4.03
N PHE A 6 8.32 -26.67 3.54
CA PHE A 6 8.02 -25.26 3.42
C PHE A 6 7.75 -24.72 4.82
N ALA A 7 8.83 -24.35 5.50
CA ALA A 7 8.76 -23.65 6.76
C ALA A 7 8.16 -22.26 6.52
N LEU A 8 7.14 -21.91 7.31
CA LEU A 8 6.68 -20.54 7.48
C LEU A 8 7.33 -20.00 8.76
N PRO A 9 8.60 -19.55 8.71
CA PRO A 9 9.26 -19.04 9.89
C PRO A 9 8.49 -17.82 10.42
N LEU A 10 8.59 -17.62 11.73
CA LEU A 10 7.96 -16.51 12.42
C LEU A 10 9.05 -15.67 13.09
N LEU A 11 9.20 -14.44 12.63
CA LEU A 11 10.06 -13.45 13.28
C LEU A 11 9.20 -12.61 14.20
N GLU A 12 9.61 -12.50 15.47
CA GLU A 12 8.94 -11.65 16.45
C GLU A 12 9.78 -10.41 16.71
N VAL A 13 9.15 -9.24 16.57
CA VAL A 13 9.73 -7.96 16.94
C VAL A 13 9.11 -7.54 18.26
N ALA A 14 9.94 -7.45 19.29
CA ALA A 14 9.53 -7.16 20.65
C ALA A 14 10.16 -5.87 21.18
N THR A 15 9.45 -5.21 22.07
CA THR A 15 9.99 -4.20 22.99
C THR A 15 10.11 -4.81 24.39
N THR A 16 10.51 -4.01 25.37
CA THR A 16 10.45 -4.39 26.79
C THR A 16 9.04 -4.79 27.25
N ASP A 17 8.01 -4.31 26.56
CA ASP A 17 6.59 -4.50 26.91
C ASP A 17 5.96 -5.71 26.18
N GLY A 18 6.74 -6.44 25.38
CA GLY A 18 6.30 -7.64 24.67
C GLY A 18 6.38 -7.54 23.14
N VAL A 19 5.80 -8.52 22.45
CA VAL A 19 5.81 -8.61 20.99
C VAL A 19 4.85 -7.60 20.37
N ILE A 20 5.36 -6.71 19.52
CA ILE A 20 4.59 -5.63 18.90
C ILE A 20 4.29 -5.89 17.41
N LEU A 21 5.07 -6.75 16.76
CA LEU A 21 4.88 -7.12 15.35
C LEU A 21 5.43 -8.53 15.13
N LYS A 22 4.68 -9.37 14.41
CA LYS A 22 5.19 -10.61 13.83
C LYS A 22 5.34 -10.50 12.32
N ILE A 23 6.40 -11.09 11.79
CA ILE A 23 6.67 -11.13 10.35
C ILE A 23 6.77 -12.60 9.97
N ILE A 24 6.05 -13.00 8.94
CA ILE A 24 6.19 -14.31 8.30
C ILE A 24 6.96 -14.09 6.99
N PRO A 25 8.29 -14.33 6.95
CA PRO A 25 9.03 -14.34 5.70
C PRO A 25 8.50 -15.45 4.78
N VAL A 26 8.31 -15.12 3.51
CA VAL A 26 7.83 -16.04 2.48
C VAL A 26 8.88 -16.15 1.39
N ALA A 27 9.64 -17.25 1.41
CA ALA A 27 10.68 -17.55 0.43
C ALA A 27 10.06 -17.99 -0.91
N LEU A 28 10.63 -17.55 -2.03
CA LEU A 28 10.13 -17.85 -3.37
C LEU A 28 10.32 -19.31 -3.76
N SER A 29 11.42 -19.93 -3.30
CA SER A 29 11.79 -21.32 -3.60
C SER A 29 10.73 -22.36 -3.21
N GLY A 30 9.82 -22.01 -2.29
CA GLY A 30 8.71 -22.86 -1.89
C GLY A 30 7.51 -22.87 -2.82
N TRP A 31 7.43 -21.94 -3.79
CA TRP A 31 6.21 -21.68 -4.58
C TRP A 31 6.23 -22.27 -5.99
N GLU A 32 7.29 -22.98 -6.36
CA GLU A 32 7.49 -23.58 -7.68
C GLU A 32 6.75 -24.92 -7.90
N THR A 33 5.52 -25.15 -7.39
CA THR A 33 4.80 -26.42 -7.64
C THR A 33 3.27 -26.33 -7.50
N SER A 34 2.56 -27.38 -7.93
CA SER A 34 1.11 -27.63 -7.79
C SER A 34 0.58 -27.63 -6.34
N GLU A 35 1.43 -27.43 -5.33
CA GLU A 35 1.06 -27.30 -3.91
C GLU A 35 0.84 -25.84 -3.46
N SER A 36 0.97 -24.86 -4.37
CA SER A 36 0.83 -23.42 -4.07
C SER A 36 -0.51 -23.06 -3.40
N GLU A 37 -1.61 -23.72 -3.76
CA GLU A 37 -2.92 -23.48 -3.12
C GLU A 37 -2.93 -23.91 -1.65
N LEU A 38 -2.27 -25.03 -1.31
CA LEU A 38 -2.16 -25.51 0.07
C LEU A 38 -1.27 -24.56 0.89
N LEU A 39 -0.14 -24.11 0.32
CA LEU A 39 0.75 -23.15 0.98
C LEU A 39 0.05 -21.83 1.23
N LEU A 40 -0.71 -21.34 0.26
CA LEU A 40 -1.52 -20.13 0.38
C LEU A 40 -2.57 -20.24 1.48
N LYS A 41 -3.26 -21.39 1.58
CA LYS A 41 -4.20 -21.67 2.67
C LYS A 41 -3.50 -21.71 4.03
N LYS A 42 -2.31 -22.36 4.12
CA LYS A 42 -1.51 -22.41 5.36
C LYS A 42 -1.06 -21.00 5.79
N LEU A 43 -0.48 -20.23 4.88
CA LEU A 43 -0.02 -18.86 5.13
C LEU A 43 -1.18 -17.95 5.56
N THR A 44 -2.32 -18.01 4.85
CA THR A 44 -3.53 -17.23 5.18
C THR A 44 -4.02 -17.56 6.59
N LYS A 45 -4.16 -18.85 6.92
CA LYS A 45 -4.61 -19.29 8.26
C LYS A 45 -3.64 -18.86 9.35
N HIS A 46 -2.34 -18.99 9.11
CA HIS A 46 -1.32 -18.62 10.08
C HIS A 46 -1.33 -17.11 10.37
N LEU A 47 -1.36 -16.29 9.31
CA LEU A 47 -1.44 -14.83 9.43
C LEU A 47 -2.72 -14.37 10.14
N GLN A 48 -3.86 -15.01 9.82
CA GLN A 48 -5.14 -14.72 10.47
C GLN A 48 -5.14 -15.11 11.96
N SER A 49 -4.58 -16.28 12.32
CA SER A 49 -4.47 -16.71 13.71
C SER A 49 -3.75 -15.68 14.56
N ILE A 50 -2.58 -15.20 14.10
CA ILE A 50 -1.79 -14.20 14.82
C ILE A 50 -2.55 -12.89 14.99
N ARG A 51 -3.26 -12.43 13.95
CA ARG A 51 -4.05 -11.20 14.02
C ARG A 51 -5.26 -11.33 14.94
N ASN A 52 -5.88 -12.50 15.02
CA ASN A 52 -6.99 -12.78 15.94
C ASN A 52 -6.56 -12.78 17.41
N GLU A 53 -5.29 -13.05 17.70
CA GLU A 53 -4.67 -12.87 19.03
C GLU A 53 -4.41 -11.39 19.36
N GLY A 54 -4.75 -10.46 18.47
CA GLY A 54 -4.55 -9.02 18.66
C GLY A 54 -3.16 -8.51 18.28
N CYS A 55 -2.27 -9.38 17.79
CA CYS A 55 -0.93 -8.99 17.38
C CYS A 55 -0.91 -8.49 15.93
N MET A 56 -0.11 -7.45 15.65
CA MET A 56 0.12 -7.04 14.27
C MET A 56 0.97 -8.09 13.56
N ALA A 57 0.58 -8.45 12.34
CA ALA A 57 1.34 -9.42 11.56
C ALA A 57 1.34 -9.10 10.07
N VAL A 58 2.46 -9.42 9.41
CA VAL A 58 2.62 -9.29 7.95
C VAL A 58 3.22 -10.56 7.34
N ALA A 59 2.79 -10.87 6.13
CA ALA A 59 3.49 -11.83 5.27
C ALA A 59 4.46 -11.04 4.38
N LEU A 60 5.76 -11.23 4.59
CA LEU A 60 6.80 -10.52 3.85
C LEU A 60 7.40 -11.45 2.80
N TRP A 61 7.03 -11.25 1.55
CA TRP A 61 7.60 -11.97 0.44
C TRP A 61 9.05 -11.57 0.16
N GLU A 62 9.87 -12.56 -0.17
CA GLU A 62 11.29 -12.41 -0.51
C GLU A 62 11.49 -11.46 -1.70
N ASP A 63 10.62 -11.47 -2.71
CA ASP A 63 10.71 -10.56 -3.85
C ASP A 63 10.65 -9.09 -3.42
N TYR A 64 9.75 -8.74 -2.50
CA TYR A 64 9.70 -7.39 -1.95
C TYR A 64 10.93 -7.04 -1.11
N TRP A 65 11.46 -7.98 -0.33
CA TRP A 65 12.65 -7.72 0.48
C TRP A 65 13.89 -7.47 -0.39
N LEU A 66 14.07 -8.27 -1.43
CA LEU A 66 15.22 -8.16 -2.34
C LEU A 66 15.07 -6.99 -3.32
N GLY A 67 13.90 -6.84 -3.96
CA GLY A 67 13.67 -5.84 -5.00
C GLY A 67 13.21 -4.46 -4.49
N ARG A 68 12.62 -4.37 -3.29
CA ARG A 68 12.03 -3.12 -2.75
C ARG A 68 12.39 -2.88 -1.27
N LYS A 69 13.61 -3.26 -0.87
CA LYS A 69 14.08 -3.23 0.53
C LYS A 69 13.81 -1.93 1.28
N SER A 70 14.15 -0.78 0.68
CA SER A 70 13.99 0.53 1.33
C SER A 70 12.52 0.85 1.64
N ILE A 71 11.60 0.52 0.73
CA ILE A 71 10.16 0.69 0.92
C ILE A 71 9.66 -0.27 2.00
N VAL A 72 10.11 -1.53 1.99
CA VAL A 72 9.76 -2.50 3.05
C VAL A 72 10.21 -2.01 4.41
N GLN A 73 11.47 -1.57 4.54
CA GLN A 73 12.01 -1.00 5.78
C GLN A 73 11.19 0.20 6.25
N SER A 74 10.82 1.11 5.33
CA SER A 74 9.97 2.25 5.67
C SER A 74 8.59 1.85 6.17
N ARG A 75 7.97 0.81 5.58
CA ARG A 75 6.66 0.31 6.03
C ARG A 75 6.75 -0.34 7.40
N LEU A 76 7.76 -1.18 7.63
CA LEU A 76 8.00 -1.81 8.93
C LEU A 76 8.29 -0.75 10.00
N ALA A 77 9.12 0.25 9.69
CA ALA A 77 9.38 1.39 10.58
C ALA A 77 8.10 2.16 10.96
N ALA A 78 7.18 2.33 10.00
CA ALA A 78 5.90 2.98 10.27
C ALA A 78 5.00 2.13 11.20
N MET A 79 4.98 0.81 11.00
CA MET A 79 4.24 -0.13 11.86
C MET A 79 4.81 -0.17 13.28
N LEU A 80 6.14 -0.08 13.42
CA LEU A 80 6.83 -0.02 14.71
C LEU A 80 6.77 1.36 15.37
N GLY A 81 6.21 2.37 14.69
CA GLY A 81 6.06 3.73 15.23
C GLY A 81 7.35 4.56 15.28
N ILE A 82 8.42 4.11 14.61
CA ILE A 82 9.75 4.74 14.63
C ILE A 82 10.00 5.69 13.44
N SER A 83 9.14 5.69 12.42
CA SER A 83 9.24 6.64 11.31
C SER A 83 9.08 8.09 11.77
N ALA A 84 9.73 9.02 11.06
CA ALA A 84 9.61 10.45 11.28
C ALA A 84 8.14 10.91 11.21
N LYS A 85 7.62 11.50 12.27
CA LYS A 85 6.21 11.91 12.34
C LYS A 85 6.02 13.31 11.78
N ILE A 86 5.27 13.44 10.69
CA ILE A 86 4.89 14.73 10.11
C ILE A 86 3.40 14.97 10.38
N PRO A 87 3.01 15.98 11.18
CA PRO A 87 1.60 16.29 11.37
C PRO A 87 0.98 16.81 10.06
N GLY A 88 -0.03 16.11 9.54
CA GLY A 88 -0.70 16.46 8.27
C GLY A 88 -1.37 17.83 8.27
N ARG A 89 -1.66 18.42 9.44
CA ARG A 89 -2.13 19.82 9.55
C ARG A 89 -1.10 20.85 9.08
N LEU A 90 0.20 20.51 9.11
CA LEU A 90 1.29 21.41 8.69
C LEU A 90 1.54 21.39 7.19
N THR A 91 0.92 20.45 6.46
CA THR A 91 1.10 20.31 5.02
C THR A 91 0.10 21.18 4.23
N GLN A 92 0.30 21.29 2.93
CA GLN A 92 -0.63 21.88 1.98
C GLN A 92 -1.03 20.84 0.94
N VAL A 93 -2.31 20.80 0.57
CA VAL A 93 -2.82 19.82 -0.40
C VAL A 93 -2.98 20.47 -1.77
N ARG A 94 -2.53 19.80 -2.83
CA ARG A 94 -2.73 20.27 -4.21
C ARG A 94 -2.78 19.12 -5.22
N ARG A 95 -3.28 19.43 -6.41
CA ARG A 95 -3.14 18.58 -7.60
C ARG A 95 -1.66 18.42 -7.96
N ILE A 96 -1.30 17.25 -8.46
CA ILE A 96 0.05 16.95 -8.96
C ILE A 96 -0.03 16.33 -10.35
N SER A 97 1.02 16.52 -11.15
CA SER A 97 1.12 15.96 -12.49
C SER A 97 1.29 14.44 -12.46
N ASN A 98 1.09 13.79 -13.61
CA ASN A 98 1.38 12.36 -13.73
C ASN A 98 2.87 12.05 -13.47
N VAL A 99 3.78 12.89 -13.97
CA VAL A 99 5.23 12.72 -13.80
C VAL A 99 5.62 12.71 -12.33
N ILE A 100 5.19 13.72 -11.56
CA ILE A 100 5.48 13.80 -10.11
C ILE A 100 4.88 12.61 -9.35
N THR A 101 3.68 12.18 -9.75
CA THR A 101 3.01 11.04 -9.12
C THR A 101 3.76 9.74 -9.36
N GLU A 102 4.20 9.53 -10.59
CA GLU A 102 4.93 8.34 -11.00
C GLU A 102 6.26 8.22 -10.27
N GLU A 103 7.06 9.29 -10.27
CA GLU A 103 8.31 9.36 -9.54
C GLU A 103 8.11 9.07 -8.04
N PHE A 104 7.12 9.73 -7.42
CA PHE A 104 6.85 9.56 -6.01
C PHE A 104 6.36 8.14 -5.67
N LEU A 105 5.43 7.58 -6.44
CA LEU A 105 4.90 6.24 -6.16
C LEU A 105 5.92 5.14 -6.45
N GLU A 106 6.77 5.28 -7.46
CA GLU A 106 7.85 4.31 -7.71
C GLU A 106 8.88 4.26 -6.58
N ALA A 107 9.16 5.41 -5.95
CA ALA A 107 10.11 5.50 -4.84
C ALA A 107 9.50 5.08 -3.48
N ASN A 108 8.19 5.24 -3.29
CA ASN A 108 7.58 5.17 -1.95
C ASN A 108 6.45 4.13 -1.79
N HIS A 109 5.89 3.61 -2.88
CA HIS A 109 4.80 2.63 -2.84
C HIS A 109 5.30 1.24 -3.23
N LEU A 110 4.94 0.22 -2.44
CA LEU A 110 5.40 -1.16 -2.65
C LEU A 110 5.13 -1.68 -4.07
N ASN A 111 3.92 -1.41 -4.56
CA ASN A 111 3.45 -1.80 -5.89
C ASN A 111 3.72 -0.74 -6.99
N GLY A 112 4.57 0.26 -6.73
CA GLY A 112 4.95 1.32 -7.68
C GLY A 112 3.82 2.25 -8.13
N ASN A 113 3.93 2.77 -9.35
CA ASN A 113 2.94 3.61 -9.99
C ASN A 113 1.79 2.79 -10.63
N VAL A 114 0.67 3.45 -10.86
CA VAL A 114 -0.48 2.89 -11.58
C VAL A 114 -1.27 4.01 -12.24
N THR A 115 -1.87 3.70 -13.38
CA THR A 115 -2.77 4.61 -14.08
C THR A 115 -3.87 5.06 -13.14
N SER A 116 -4.04 6.38 -13.05
CA SER A 116 -5.06 7.03 -12.25
C SER A 116 -5.61 8.24 -13.00
N LYS A 117 -6.80 8.69 -12.63
CA LYS A 117 -7.39 9.90 -13.23
C LYS A 117 -7.04 11.12 -12.40
N PHE A 118 -7.16 11.00 -11.10
CA PHE A 118 -7.03 12.10 -10.16
C PHE A 118 -5.86 11.85 -9.22
N ARG A 119 -4.98 12.83 -9.08
CA ARG A 119 -3.76 12.74 -8.26
C ARG A 119 -3.67 13.96 -7.35
N TYR A 120 -3.30 13.73 -6.10
CA TYR A 120 -3.10 14.79 -5.11
C TYR A 120 -1.85 14.51 -4.30
N GLY A 121 -1.14 15.59 -3.95
CA GLY A 121 0.03 15.55 -3.09
C GLY A 121 -0.16 16.41 -1.84
N LEU A 122 0.51 16.01 -0.75
CA LEU A 122 0.71 16.84 0.43
C LEU A 122 2.13 17.35 0.47
N PHE A 123 2.27 18.66 0.62
CA PHE A 123 3.55 19.34 0.64
C PHE A 123 3.83 19.91 2.02
N LEU A 124 4.99 19.63 2.60
CA LEU A 124 5.46 20.24 3.84
C LEU A 124 6.26 21.51 3.50
N PRO A 125 5.81 22.72 3.88
CA PRO A 125 6.56 23.95 3.65
C PRO A 125 7.85 24.05 4.48
N ALA A 126 8.85 24.76 3.95
CA ALA A 126 10.19 24.94 4.55
C ALA A 126 10.16 25.43 6.00
N ARG A 127 9.25 26.35 6.33
CA ARG A 127 9.05 26.85 7.71
C ARG A 127 8.75 25.75 8.75
N TYR A 128 8.37 24.55 8.30
CA TYR A 128 8.08 23.40 9.15
C TYR A 128 9.10 22.26 9.03
N PHE A 129 10.22 22.42 8.31
CA PHE A 129 11.26 21.38 8.21
C PHE A 129 11.86 20.99 9.55
N ARG A 130 11.76 21.86 10.56
CA ARG A 130 12.12 21.54 11.95
C ARG A 130 11.41 20.31 12.57
N VAL A 131 10.34 19.80 11.95
CA VAL A 131 9.66 18.57 12.40
C VAL A 131 10.31 17.30 11.85
N LEU A 132 11.20 17.43 10.86
CA LEU A 132 11.99 16.33 10.34
C LEU A 132 13.14 16.03 11.32
N PRO A 133 13.51 14.76 11.50
CA PRO A 133 14.62 14.40 12.36
C PRO A 133 15.94 14.92 11.79
N GLU A 134 16.91 15.10 12.67
CA GLU A 134 18.29 15.42 12.28
C GLU A 134 18.84 14.38 11.32
N GLY A 135 19.52 14.82 10.25
CA GLY A 135 20.08 13.94 9.23
C GLY A 135 19.05 13.31 8.27
N PHE A 136 17.77 13.68 8.33
CA PHE A 136 16.81 13.28 7.29
C PHE A 136 17.29 13.80 5.93
N ALA A 137 17.43 12.91 4.95
CA ALA A 137 17.92 13.29 3.63
C ALA A 137 16.81 13.94 2.80
N PHE A 138 16.94 15.24 2.52
CA PHE A 138 16.07 15.99 1.62
C PHE A 138 16.82 17.21 1.07
N ASP A 139 16.29 17.83 0.02
CA ASP A 139 16.79 19.10 -0.47
C ASP A 139 16.40 20.23 0.50
N ALA A 140 17.34 20.63 1.35
CA ALA A 140 17.14 21.71 2.33
C ALA A 140 16.96 23.09 1.70
N SER A 141 17.29 23.26 0.41
CA SER A 141 17.05 24.51 -0.32
C SER A 141 15.64 24.64 -0.88
N ALA A 142 14.87 23.54 -0.90
CA ALA A 142 13.50 23.54 -1.41
C ALA A 142 12.55 24.34 -0.52
N GLU A 143 11.62 25.09 -1.13
CA GLU A 143 10.59 25.84 -0.39
C GLU A 143 9.54 24.93 0.27
N GLU A 144 9.43 23.69 -0.21
CA GLU A 144 8.56 22.65 0.32
C GLU A 144 9.00 21.27 -0.17
N ILE A 145 8.56 20.22 0.50
CA ILE A 145 8.80 18.83 0.09
C ILE A 145 7.48 18.07 -0.06
N LEU A 146 7.36 17.22 -1.09
CA LEU A 146 6.24 16.31 -1.25
C LEU A 146 6.36 15.15 -0.24
N VAL A 147 5.41 15.02 0.68
CA VAL A 147 5.47 14.06 1.78
C VAL A 147 4.42 12.96 1.73
N ALA A 148 3.37 13.12 0.93
CA ALA A 148 2.39 12.06 0.69
C ALA A 148 1.65 12.24 -0.63
N VAL A 149 1.22 11.15 -1.24
CA VAL A 149 0.46 11.12 -2.47
C VAL A 149 -0.73 10.18 -2.34
N ALA A 150 -1.89 10.58 -2.87
CA ALA A 150 -3.02 9.71 -3.11
C ALA A 150 -3.52 9.83 -4.56
N THR A 151 -3.92 8.69 -5.13
CA THR A 151 -4.45 8.63 -6.50
C THR A 151 -5.82 7.97 -6.53
N PHE A 152 -6.68 8.46 -7.42
CA PHE A 152 -8.06 8.03 -7.54
C PHE A 152 -8.44 7.73 -8.99
N SER A 153 -9.37 6.79 -9.16
CA SER A 153 -9.92 6.41 -10.47
C SER A 153 -10.90 7.45 -11.03
N ASN A 154 -11.26 7.29 -12.30
CA ASN A 154 -12.42 7.99 -12.84
C ASN A 154 -13.71 7.43 -12.21
N ALA A 155 -14.80 8.21 -12.27
CA ALA A 155 -16.09 7.75 -11.78
C ALA A 155 -16.58 6.54 -12.60
N ARG A 156 -16.99 5.48 -11.92
CA ARG A 156 -17.91 4.49 -12.50
C ARG A 156 -19.33 4.97 -12.19
N ILE A 157 -20.10 5.25 -13.25
CA ILE A 157 -21.48 5.71 -13.12
C ILE A 157 -22.42 4.54 -13.38
N PHE A 158 -23.35 4.30 -12.47
CA PHE A 158 -24.41 3.30 -12.60
C PHE A 158 -25.68 3.77 -11.90
N ASN A 159 -26.82 3.15 -12.18
CA ASN A 159 -28.07 3.49 -11.50
C ASN A 159 -28.16 2.79 -10.15
N GLN A 160 -28.46 3.56 -9.10
CA GLN A 160 -28.77 3.05 -7.77
C GLN A 160 -29.94 3.88 -7.23
N ASP A 161 -30.97 3.23 -6.68
CA ASP A 161 -32.17 3.90 -6.15
C ASP A 161 -32.81 4.89 -7.13
N ASN A 162 -32.87 4.52 -8.42
CA ASN A 162 -33.36 5.33 -9.54
C ASN A 162 -32.61 6.67 -9.77
N ALA A 163 -31.38 6.80 -9.28
CA ALA A 163 -30.52 7.96 -9.52
C ALA A 163 -29.13 7.53 -10.05
N PRO A 164 -28.44 8.40 -10.82
CA PRO A 164 -27.05 8.18 -11.19
C PRO A 164 -26.15 8.19 -9.94
N PHE A 165 -25.39 7.11 -9.76
CA PHE A 165 -24.46 6.91 -8.65
C PHE A 165 -23.03 6.89 -9.16
N ARG A 166 -22.15 7.70 -8.56
CA ARG A 166 -20.75 7.92 -8.96
C ARG A 166 -19.81 7.30 -7.95
N SER A 167 -19.37 6.09 -8.25
CA SER A 167 -18.37 5.38 -7.46
C SER A 167 -16.96 5.66 -7.93
N HIS A 168 -16.06 5.97 -7.01
CA HIS A 168 -14.64 6.13 -7.28
C HIS A 168 -13.80 5.15 -6.47
N GLU A 169 -12.55 4.94 -6.89
CA GLU A 169 -11.59 4.12 -6.18
C GLU A 169 -10.42 4.97 -5.70
N LEU A 170 -10.03 4.84 -4.43
CA LEU A 170 -8.71 5.19 -3.94
C LEU A 170 -7.74 4.07 -4.34
N ILE A 171 -6.93 4.33 -5.35
CA ILE A 171 -6.07 3.32 -5.99
C ILE A 171 -4.76 3.16 -5.24
N ARG A 172 -4.11 4.28 -4.87
CA ARG A 172 -2.83 4.27 -4.14
C ARG A 172 -2.78 5.37 -3.09
N PHE A 173 -2.10 5.07 -2.00
CA PHE A 173 -1.65 6.03 -1.01
C PHE A 173 -0.25 5.67 -0.54
N ALA A 174 0.67 6.65 -0.54
CA ALA A 174 2.00 6.50 0.01
C ALA A 174 2.41 7.77 0.75
N SER A 175 3.18 7.59 1.83
CA SER A 175 3.96 8.67 2.46
C SER A 175 5.42 8.56 2.01
N LEU A 176 6.17 9.65 2.11
CA LEU A 176 7.60 9.68 1.82
C LEU A 176 8.31 8.65 2.71
N ALA A 177 9.23 7.89 2.12
CA ALA A 177 9.96 6.84 2.82
C ALA A 177 10.66 7.38 4.08
N GLY A 178 10.63 6.59 5.15
CA GLY A 178 11.13 7.00 6.47
C GLY A 178 10.19 7.93 7.24
N THR A 179 9.03 8.31 6.68
CA THR A 179 8.06 9.20 7.33
C THR A 179 6.71 8.52 7.60
N ASN A 180 5.99 9.05 8.58
CA ASN A 180 4.58 8.80 8.81
C ASN A 180 3.86 10.15 8.88
N VAL A 181 3.08 10.47 7.85
CA VAL A 181 2.34 11.74 7.77
C VAL A 181 0.95 11.56 8.40
N VAL A 182 0.84 11.95 9.67
CA VAL A 182 -0.37 11.72 10.48
C VAL A 182 -1.56 12.49 9.91
N GLY A 183 -2.64 11.79 9.58
CA GLY A 183 -3.84 12.37 8.97
C GLY A 183 -3.70 12.67 7.47
N ALA A 184 -2.63 12.22 6.81
CA ALA A 184 -2.42 12.52 5.39
C ALA A 184 -3.52 11.96 4.49
N LEU A 185 -3.85 10.67 4.65
CA LEU A 185 -4.86 10.02 3.83
C LEU A 185 -6.21 10.72 3.99
N ASP A 186 -6.59 11.07 5.22
CA ASP A 186 -7.83 11.80 5.50
C ASP A 186 -7.88 13.15 4.78
N LYS A 187 -6.80 13.94 4.88
CA LYS A 187 -6.71 15.25 4.22
C LYS A 187 -6.78 15.16 2.69
N LEU A 188 -6.11 14.16 2.10
CA LEU A 188 -6.15 13.90 0.66
C LEU A 188 -7.54 13.43 0.21
N LEU A 189 -8.19 12.59 1.02
CA LEU A 189 -9.55 12.13 0.78
C LEU A 189 -10.56 13.27 0.80
N HIS A 190 -10.47 14.17 1.78
CA HIS A 190 -11.31 15.37 1.84
C HIS A 190 -11.10 16.30 0.65
N ALA A 191 -9.84 16.49 0.21
CA ALA A 191 -9.56 17.27 -0.99
C ALA A 191 -10.21 16.66 -2.24
N PHE A 192 -10.17 15.33 -2.37
CA PHE A 192 -10.83 14.61 -3.45
C PHE A 192 -12.36 14.72 -3.38
N ILE A 193 -12.95 14.47 -2.21
CA ILE A 193 -14.41 14.55 -1.99
C ILE A 193 -14.92 15.95 -2.34
N ARG A 194 -14.24 17.00 -1.89
CA ARG A 194 -14.63 18.39 -2.18
C ARG A 194 -14.56 18.72 -3.68
N GLU A 195 -13.59 18.16 -4.42
CA GLU A 195 -13.45 18.45 -5.84
C GLU A 195 -14.39 17.61 -6.73
N LYS A 196 -14.73 16.39 -6.31
CA LYS A 196 -15.45 15.43 -7.17
C LYS A 196 -16.85 15.09 -6.72
N SER A 197 -17.21 15.40 -5.48
CA SER A 197 -18.51 15.06 -4.88
C SER A 197 -18.95 13.63 -5.25
N PRO A 198 -18.11 12.61 -4.97
CA PRO A 198 -18.45 11.21 -5.28
C PRO A 198 -19.58 10.74 -4.35
N ASP A 199 -20.36 9.75 -4.79
CA ASP A 199 -21.38 9.14 -3.93
C ASP A 199 -20.76 8.10 -2.98
N ASP A 200 -19.76 7.35 -3.48
CA ASP A 200 -18.88 6.55 -2.63
C ASP A 200 -17.42 6.53 -3.11
N ILE A 201 -16.57 6.06 -2.22
CA ILE A 201 -15.17 5.76 -2.50
C ILE A 201 -14.89 4.34 -2.01
N MET A 202 -14.41 3.49 -2.91
CA MET A 202 -13.91 2.16 -2.57
C MET A 202 -12.39 2.10 -2.56
N THR A 203 -11.84 1.11 -1.88
CA THR A 203 -10.40 0.79 -1.86
C THR A 203 -10.19 -0.66 -1.47
N TYR A 204 -8.99 -1.18 -1.68
CA TYR A 204 -8.61 -2.54 -1.32
C TYR A 204 -7.43 -2.53 -0.34
N ALA A 205 -7.57 -3.27 0.75
CA ALA A 205 -6.49 -3.52 1.70
C ALA A 205 -5.83 -4.86 1.37
N ASP A 206 -4.54 -4.83 1.04
CA ASP A 206 -3.75 -6.05 0.83
C ASP A 206 -3.67 -6.86 2.13
N LEU A 207 -4.12 -8.12 2.07
CA LEU A 207 -4.17 -9.02 3.24
C LEU A 207 -2.79 -9.35 3.79
N GLU A 208 -1.72 -9.27 2.99
CA GLU A 208 -0.35 -9.52 3.41
C GLU A 208 0.15 -8.46 4.38
N TRP A 209 -0.34 -7.22 4.23
CA TRP A 209 0.18 -6.06 4.95
C TRP A 209 -0.80 -5.41 5.91
N SER A 210 -2.11 -5.64 5.75
CA SER A 210 -3.13 -4.88 6.45
C SER A 210 -4.32 -5.74 6.82
N ASP A 211 -4.92 -5.39 7.96
CA ASP A 211 -6.22 -5.85 8.43
C ASP A 211 -7.31 -4.78 8.24
N GLY A 212 -6.98 -3.69 7.54
CA GLY A 212 -7.88 -2.59 7.20
C GLY A 212 -8.21 -1.62 8.34
N ARG A 213 -7.52 -1.68 9.50
CA ARG A 213 -7.76 -0.76 10.63
C ARG A 213 -7.76 0.72 10.23
N SER A 214 -6.77 1.15 9.45
CA SER A 214 -6.66 2.54 9.00
C SER A 214 -7.83 3.00 8.12
N TYR A 215 -8.45 2.10 7.37
CA TYR A 215 -9.63 2.45 6.56
C TYR A 215 -10.88 2.59 7.43
N ARG A 216 -11.06 1.70 8.43
CA ARG A 216 -12.17 1.78 9.39
C ARG A 216 -12.17 3.11 10.16
N THR A 217 -11.01 3.57 10.60
CA THR A 217 -10.89 4.88 11.29
C THR A 217 -11.28 6.07 10.41
N LEU A 218 -11.26 5.90 9.09
CA LEU A 218 -11.66 6.91 8.10
C LEU A 218 -13.10 6.73 7.63
N GLY A 219 -13.91 5.91 8.31
CA GLY A 219 -15.32 5.70 7.96
C GLY A 219 -15.55 4.77 6.78
N PHE A 220 -14.55 3.98 6.37
CA PHE A 220 -14.78 2.90 5.41
C PHE A 220 -15.32 1.66 6.13
N GLU A 221 -16.28 1.02 5.49
CA GLU A 221 -16.87 -0.24 5.91
C GLU A 221 -16.35 -1.37 5.04
N GLN A 222 -16.08 -2.52 5.66
CA GLN A 222 -15.73 -3.72 4.92
C GLN A 222 -16.96 -4.22 4.13
N ARG A 223 -16.80 -4.43 2.83
CA ARG A 223 -17.88 -4.87 1.93
C ARG A 223 -17.60 -6.18 1.20
N GLY A 224 -16.42 -6.78 1.38
CA GLY A 224 -16.11 -8.08 0.81
C GLY A 224 -14.62 -8.39 0.78
N PHE A 225 -14.29 -9.46 0.08
CA PHE A 225 -12.93 -9.91 -0.17
C PHE A 225 -12.74 -10.13 -1.67
N LEU A 226 -11.54 -9.82 -2.15
CA LEU A 226 -11.04 -10.31 -3.42
C LEU A 226 -10.22 -11.57 -3.16
N PRO A 227 -10.38 -12.62 -3.98
CA PRO A 227 -9.57 -13.81 -3.87
C PRO A 227 -8.10 -13.50 -4.16
N PRO A 228 -7.18 -14.42 -3.79
CA PRO A 228 -5.83 -14.44 -4.30
C PRO A 228 -5.74 -14.15 -5.80
N LEU A 229 -4.79 -13.30 -6.17
CA LEU A 229 -4.48 -12.96 -7.55
C LEU A 229 -3.10 -13.48 -7.92
N GLU A 230 -3.01 -13.98 -9.15
CA GLU A 230 -1.75 -14.36 -9.75
C GLU A 230 -0.85 -13.13 -9.93
N VAL A 231 0.43 -13.30 -9.63
CA VAL A 231 1.48 -12.29 -9.71
C VAL A 231 2.67 -12.89 -10.44
N THR A 232 3.20 -12.17 -11.41
CA THR A 232 4.46 -12.53 -12.07
C THR A 232 5.60 -11.72 -11.47
N VAL A 233 6.69 -12.37 -11.08
CA VAL A 233 7.94 -11.75 -10.57
C VAL A 233 9.05 -11.99 -11.58
N SER A 234 9.79 -10.93 -11.93
CA SER A 234 11.04 -11.02 -12.66
C SER A 234 12.15 -11.47 -11.71
N VAL A 235 12.87 -12.54 -12.04
CA VAL A 235 13.94 -13.10 -11.17
C VAL A 235 15.17 -12.20 -11.16
N GLU A 236 15.41 -11.46 -12.24
CA GLU A 236 16.59 -10.60 -12.38
C GLU A 236 16.60 -9.46 -11.34
N ASP A 237 15.47 -8.80 -11.15
CA ASP A 237 15.34 -7.62 -10.28
C ASP A 237 14.40 -7.82 -9.10
N MET A 238 13.82 -9.02 -8.96
CA MET A 238 12.84 -9.38 -7.93
C MET A 238 11.63 -8.42 -7.91
N ARG A 239 11.21 -7.93 -9.08
CA ARG A 239 10.05 -7.03 -9.20
C ARG A 239 8.84 -7.74 -9.77
N ARG A 240 7.68 -7.46 -9.16
CA ARG A 240 6.37 -7.85 -9.70
C ARG A 240 6.07 -7.05 -10.96
N VAL A 241 5.73 -7.74 -12.04
CA VAL A 241 5.38 -7.17 -13.35
C VAL A 241 3.92 -7.46 -13.70
N ARG A 242 3.29 -6.54 -14.44
CA ARG A 242 1.93 -6.74 -14.97
C ARG A 242 1.93 -7.45 -16.33
N VAL A 243 2.99 -7.24 -17.11
CA VAL A 243 3.16 -7.77 -18.46
C VAL A 243 4.60 -8.25 -18.57
N LYS A 244 4.80 -9.48 -19.05
CA LYS A 244 6.13 -10.03 -19.34
C LYS A 244 6.76 -9.25 -20.49
N ALA A 245 8.05 -8.95 -20.40
CA ALA A 245 8.76 -8.27 -21.47
C ALA A 245 8.77 -9.15 -22.73
N PRO A 246 8.66 -8.55 -23.94
CA PRO A 246 8.79 -9.32 -25.17
C PRO A 246 10.19 -9.93 -25.25
N GLN A 247 10.25 -11.25 -25.40
CA GLN A 247 11.52 -11.96 -25.54
C GLN A 247 12.00 -11.85 -26.99
N SER A 248 13.15 -11.20 -27.21
CA SER A 248 13.87 -11.21 -28.49
C SER A 248 14.89 -12.34 -28.49
N ALA A 249 15.09 -13.00 -29.65
CA ALA A 249 16.13 -14.03 -29.82
C ALA A 249 17.57 -13.51 -29.58
N THR A 250 17.76 -12.18 -29.55
CA THR A 250 19.04 -11.51 -29.33
C THR A 250 19.30 -11.06 -27.90
N GLN A 251 18.32 -11.19 -26.99
CA GLN A 251 18.44 -10.78 -25.59
C GLN A 251 18.47 -12.02 -24.69
N THR A 252 19.20 -11.92 -23.58
CA THR A 252 19.16 -12.94 -22.53
C THR A 252 17.70 -13.12 -22.08
N PRO A 253 17.16 -14.35 -22.05
CA PRO A 253 15.78 -14.57 -21.63
C PRO A 253 15.58 -14.07 -20.19
N VAL A 254 14.57 -13.22 -19.99
CA VAL A 254 14.15 -12.84 -18.63
C VAL A 254 13.38 -14.01 -18.03
N GLU A 255 13.87 -14.48 -16.89
CA GLU A 255 13.22 -15.53 -16.12
C GLU A 255 12.12 -14.93 -15.23
N TYR A 256 10.98 -15.64 -15.18
CA TYR A 256 9.81 -15.20 -14.44
C TYR A 256 9.28 -16.31 -13.53
N LEU A 257 8.94 -15.93 -12.30
CA LEU A 257 8.22 -16.78 -11.36
C LEU A 257 6.75 -16.35 -11.26
N THR A 258 5.86 -17.33 -11.17
CA THR A 258 4.43 -17.10 -10.92
C THR A 258 4.13 -17.39 -9.45
N LEU A 259 3.54 -16.42 -8.77
CA LEU A 259 3.15 -16.48 -7.36
C LEU A 259 1.66 -16.09 -7.23
N TYR A 260 1.11 -16.27 -6.03
CA TYR A 260 -0.23 -15.78 -5.70
C TYR A 260 -0.17 -14.92 -4.44
N ASN A 261 -0.75 -13.72 -4.48
CA ASN A 261 -0.91 -12.93 -3.26
C ASN A 261 -2.02 -13.51 -2.37
N LEU A 262 -2.17 -13.00 -1.15
CA LEU A 262 -3.24 -13.47 -0.24
C LEU A 262 -4.64 -12.92 -0.56
N GLY A 263 -4.80 -12.15 -1.63
CA GLY A 263 -6.02 -11.41 -1.94
C GLY A 263 -6.12 -10.09 -1.19
N SER A 264 -7.32 -9.52 -1.10
CA SER A 264 -7.52 -8.20 -0.48
C SER A 264 -8.90 -8.05 0.16
N ILE A 265 -9.02 -7.15 1.13
CA ILE A 265 -10.31 -6.77 1.72
C ILE A 265 -10.84 -5.54 0.99
N LYS A 266 -12.08 -5.60 0.51
CA LYS A 266 -12.77 -4.45 -0.09
C LYS A 266 -13.36 -3.57 1.01
N TYR A 267 -13.03 -2.29 0.96
CA TYR A 267 -13.54 -1.24 1.82
C TYR A 267 -14.32 -0.21 1.00
N VAL A 268 -15.43 0.28 1.52
CA VAL A 268 -16.27 1.31 0.89
C VAL A 268 -16.67 2.36 1.91
N ARG A 269 -16.51 3.64 1.56
CA ARG A 269 -17.00 4.78 2.32
C ARG A 269 -18.05 5.50 1.48
N THR A 270 -19.31 5.45 1.90
CA THR A 270 -20.36 6.29 1.36
C THR A 270 -20.12 7.73 1.79
N VAL A 271 -20.18 8.66 0.85
CA VAL A 271 -20.07 10.08 1.13
C VAL A 271 -21.49 10.60 1.33
N LYS A 272 -21.87 10.80 2.60
CA LYS A 272 -23.12 11.51 2.90
C LYS A 272 -22.99 12.92 2.31
N SER A 273 -24.04 13.39 1.66
CA SER A 273 -24.18 14.79 1.28
C SER A 273 -24.03 15.64 2.54
N VAL A 274 -22.82 16.16 2.77
CA VAL A 274 -22.59 17.16 3.79
C VAL A 274 -23.16 18.45 3.19
N GLU A 275 -24.19 19.01 3.83
CA GLU A 275 -24.55 20.40 3.63
C GLU A 275 -23.33 21.25 4.00
N PHE A 276 -22.49 21.57 3.01
CA PHE A 276 -21.48 22.60 3.18
C PHE A 276 -22.24 23.92 3.26
N HIS A 277 -22.56 24.38 4.46
CA HIS A 277 -22.93 25.77 4.67
C HIS A 277 -21.72 26.63 4.27
N ALA A 278 -22.00 27.57 3.36
CA ALA A 278 -21.05 28.48 2.74
C ALA A 278 -20.32 29.36 3.75
#